data_AF-A0A3L7SN76-F1
#
_entry.id   AF-A0A3L7SN76-F1
#
_cell.length_a   1.000
_cell.length_b   1.000
_cell.length_c   1.000
_cell.angle_alpha   90.00
_cell.angle_beta   90.00
_cell.angle_gamma   90.00
#
_symmetry.space_group_name_H-M   'P 1'
#
loop_
_entity.id
_entity.type
_entity.pdbx_description
1 polymer ?
#
loop_
_entity_poly.entity_id
_entity_poly.type
_entity_poly.pdbx_seq_one_letter_code
_entity_poly.pdbx_strand_id
1 'polypeptide(L)'
;LRGEQTEGDLRGRASRMDPIPDLDTLRVHLDRLAERGLVIWLSPPGRGRMLTHGLLPEEKLEKVRRELGLAMAAAAQAAPAAECHREEDDGGEPLPARQSLAPASATGHLESRIADLEREVAALHARLKALEDALG
;
A
#
# COMPACT_ATOMS: atom_id res chain seq x y z
N LEU A 1 -1.30 -20.22 -6.31
CA LEU A 1 -0.35 -21.19 -5.72
C LEU A 1 0.18 -20.78 -4.34
N ARG A 2 0.44 -19.49 -4.09
CA ARG A 2 1.06 -19.05 -2.82
C ARG A 2 0.25 -17.97 -2.08
N GLY A 3 -1.03 -17.80 -2.43
CA GLY A 3 -1.87 -16.74 -1.87
C GLY A 3 -1.38 -15.34 -2.23
N GLU A 4 -1.58 -14.43 -1.29
CA GLU A 4 -1.17 -13.03 -1.31
C GLU A 4 0.35 -12.86 -1.35
N GLN A 5 0.82 -12.01 -2.25
CA GLN A 5 2.25 -11.77 -2.48
C GLN A 5 2.50 -10.30 -2.81
N THR A 6 3.74 -9.85 -2.60
CA THR A 6 4.20 -8.54 -3.07
C THR A 6 4.57 -8.58 -4.55
N GLU A 7 4.55 -7.43 -5.24
CA GLU A 7 5.04 -7.31 -6.62
C GLU A 7 6.49 -7.83 -6.79
N GLY A 8 7.35 -7.57 -5.80
CA GLY A 8 8.76 -8.00 -5.83
C GLY A 8 8.92 -9.51 -5.74
N ASP A 9 8.20 -10.14 -4.80
CA ASP A 9 8.17 -11.60 -4.66
C ASP A 9 7.59 -12.27 -5.90
N LEU A 10 6.52 -11.68 -6.45
CA LEU A 10 5.87 -12.20 -7.63
C LEU A 10 6.83 -12.16 -8.83
N ARG A 11 7.51 -11.03 -9.07
CA ARG A 11 8.50 -10.93 -10.15
C ARG A 11 9.56 -12.01 -10.02
N GLY A 12 10.24 -12.09 -8.88
CA GLY A 12 11.35 -13.03 -8.70
C GLY A 12 10.95 -14.51 -8.89
N ARG A 13 9.70 -14.87 -8.54
CA ARG A 13 9.17 -16.23 -8.71
C ARG A 13 8.69 -16.48 -10.14
N ALA A 14 7.93 -15.54 -10.70
CA ALA A 14 7.39 -15.64 -12.05
C ALA A 14 8.49 -15.60 -13.12
N SER A 15 9.59 -14.86 -12.89
CA SER A 15 10.77 -14.83 -13.76
C SER A 15 11.39 -16.20 -14.03
N ARG A 16 11.15 -17.20 -13.17
CA ARG A 16 11.60 -18.59 -13.39
C ARG A 16 10.75 -19.34 -14.40
N MET A 17 9.51 -18.90 -14.61
CA MET A 17 8.56 -19.50 -15.55
C MET A 17 8.56 -18.74 -16.88
N ASP A 18 8.56 -17.41 -16.82
CA ASP A 18 8.61 -16.53 -17.98
C ASP A 18 9.45 -15.28 -17.62
N PRO A 19 10.54 -14.97 -18.36
CA PRO A 19 11.41 -13.86 -18.04
C PRO A 19 10.68 -12.51 -18.03
N ILE A 20 10.67 -11.85 -16.87
CA ILE A 20 10.10 -10.51 -16.69
C ILE A 20 11.22 -9.50 -16.43
N PRO A 21 11.55 -8.61 -17.39
CA PRO A 21 12.75 -7.78 -17.35
C PRO A 21 12.76 -6.83 -16.15
N ASP A 22 11.64 -6.19 -15.85
CA ASP A 22 11.52 -5.15 -14.83
C ASP A 22 10.14 -5.15 -14.16
N LEU A 23 9.99 -4.34 -13.12
CA LEU A 23 8.73 -4.24 -12.36
C LEU A 23 7.65 -3.47 -13.11
N ASP A 24 7.98 -2.56 -14.01
CA ASP A 24 7.01 -1.77 -14.76
C ASP A 24 6.34 -2.63 -15.83
N THR A 25 7.11 -3.47 -16.52
CA THR A 25 6.59 -4.52 -17.40
C THR A 25 5.65 -5.46 -16.65
N LEU A 26 6.02 -5.91 -15.44
CA LEU A 26 5.14 -6.73 -14.60
C LEU A 26 3.81 -6.00 -14.30
N ARG A 27 3.87 -4.72 -13.93
CA ARG A 27 2.68 -3.92 -13.61
C ARG A 27 1.73 -3.81 -14.79
N VAL A 28 2.24 -3.55 -16.01
CA VAL A 28 1.41 -3.52 -17.22
C VAL A 28 0.65 -4.84 -17.42
N HIS A 29 1.29 -5.99 -17.17
CA HIS A 29 0.60 -7.27 -17.25
C HIS A 29 -0.43 -7.46 -16.13
N LEU A 30 -0.09 -7.08 -14.90
CA LEU A 30 -0.99 -7.19 -13.74
C LEU A 30 -2.21 -6.28 -13.87
N ASP A 31 -2.05 -5.08 -14.41
CA ASP A 31 -3.15 -4.14 -14.61
C ASP A 31 -4.16 -4.70 -15.63
N ARG A 32 -3.70 -5.28 -16.73
CA ARG A 32 -4.57 -5.99 -17.70
C ARG A 32 -5.28 -7.20 -17.10
N LEU A 33 -4.66 -7.88 -16.14
CA LEU A 33 -5.28 -8.99 -15.42
C LEU A 33 -6.29 -8.49 -14.38
N ALA A 34 -6.02 -7.35 -13.76
CA ALA A 34 -6.92 -6.70 -12.81
C ALA A 34 -8.19 -6.18 -13.51
N GLU A 35 -8.05 -5.61 -14.71
CA GLU A 35 -9.20 -5.23 -15.57
C GLU A 35 -10.15 -6.39 -15.85
N ARG A 36 -9.62 -7.62 -15.86
CA ARG A 36 -10.38 -8.86 -16.10
C ARG A 36 -10.86 -9.53 -14.80
N GLY A 37 -10.60 -8.93 -13.64
CA GLY A 37 -10.92 -9.52 -12.35
C GLY A 37 -10.11 -10.77 -12.01
N LEU A 38 -8.96 -11.00 -12.67
CA LEU A 38 -8.09 -12.16 -12.41
C LEU A 38 -7.05 -11.89 -11.33
N VAL A 39 -6.75 -10.61 -11.08
CA VAL A 39 -5.86 -10.13 -10.02
C VAL A 39 -6.58 -9.05 -9.24
N ILE A 40 -6.42 -9.07 -7.92
CA ILE A 40 -7.02 -8.08 -7.01
C ILE A 40 -5.90 -7.43 -6.21
N TRP A 41 -5.89 -6.10 -6.25
CA TRP A 41 -4.98 -5.29 -5.43
C TRP A 41 -5.48 -5.22 -3.99
N LEU A 42 -4.61 -5.60 -3.07
CA LEU A 42 -4.92 -5.63 -1.64
C LEU A 42 -4.39 -4.40 -0.89
N SER A 43 -3.37 -3.73 -1.44
CA SER A 43 -2.80 -2.52 -0.86
C SER A 43 -2.80 -1.34 -1.83
N PRO A 44 -2.72 -0.09 -1.33
CA PRO A 44 -2.56 1.11 -2.16
C PRO A 44 -1.32 1.06 -3.08
N PRO A 45 -1.30 1.89 -4.15
CA PRO A 45 -0.11 2.04 -5.01
C PRO A 45 1.10 2.54 -4.20
N GLY A 46 2.23 1.85 -4.36
CA GLY A 46 3.46 2.13 -3.62
C GLY A 46 4.50 1.01 -3.76
N ARG A 47 5.58 1.12 -2.98
CA ARG A 47 6.62 0.07 -2.94
C ARG A 47 6.09 -1.16 -2.21
N GLY A 48 6.24 -2.34 -2.82
CA GLY A 48 5.83 -3.60 -2.19
C GLY A 48 4.32 -3.83 -2.20
N ARG A 49 3.61 -3.27 -3.18
CA ARG A 49 2.16 -3.45 -3.31
C ARG A 49 1.78 -4.93 -3.28
N MET A 50 0.77 -5.26 -2.48
CA MET A 50 0.27 -6.61 -2.28
C MET A 50 -0.89 -6.90 -3.22
N LEU A 51 -0.93 -8.12 -3.72
CA LEU A 51 -1.95 -8.62 -4.63
C LEU A 51 -2.32 -10.06 -4.29
N THR A 52 -3.52 -10.46 -4.70
CA THR A 52 -3.98 -11.85 -4.71
C THR A 52 -4.67 -12.18 -6.03
N HIS A 53 -4.97 -13.46 -6.25
CA HIS A 53 -5.73 -13.89 -7.42
C HIS A 53 -7.23 -13.63 -7.24
N GLY A 54 -7.92 -13.28 -8.33
CA GLY A 54 -9.36 -13.03 -8.34
C GLY A 54 -10.25 -14.27 -8.37
N LEU A 55 -9.66 -15.48 -8.39
CA LEU A 55 -10.41 -16.75 -8.34
C LEU A 55 -10.89 -17.14 -6.93
N LEU A 56 -10.69 -16.27 -5.94
CA LEU A 56 -11.06 -16.52 -4.55
C LEU A 56 -12.52 -16.08 -4.32
N PRO A 57 -13.36 -16.87 -3.61
CA PRO A 57 -14.70 -16.43 -3.22
C PRO A 57 -14.66 -15.12 -2.41
N GLU A 58 -15.68 -14.27 -2.58
CA GLU A 58 -15.73 -12.94 -1.95
C GLU A 58 -15.55 -12.98 -0.43
N GLU A 59 -16.19 -13.93 0.24
CA GLU A 59 -16.06 -14.13 1.70
C GLU A 59 -14.61 -14.33 2.15
N LYS A 60 -13.82 -15.02 1.32
CA LYS A 60 -12.40 -15.27 1.59
C LYS A 60 -11.55 -14.06 1.20
N LEU A 61 -11.92 -13.30 0.17
CA LEU A 61 -11.26 -12.03 -0.15
C LEU A 61 -11.41 -11.03 1.00
N GLU A 62 -12.60 -10.89 1.54
CA GLU A 62 -12.87 -10.03 2.70
C GLU A 62 -12.06 -10.44 3.92
N LYS A 63 -11.93 -11.75 4.17
CA LYS A 63 -11.05 -12.25 5.23
C LYS A 63 -9.58 -11.84 5.00
N VAL A 64 -9.06 -12.02 3.77
CA VAL A 64 -7.69 -11.64 3.41
C VAL A 64 -7.49 -10.13 3.53
N ARG A 65 -8.44 -9.31 3.07
CA ARG A 65 -8.40 -7.84 3.22
C ARG A 65 -8.37 -7.43 4.69
N ARG A 66 -9.18 -8.06 5.54
CA ARG A 66 -9.20 -7.79 6.98
C ARG A 66 -7.89 -8.19 7.66
N GLU A 67 -7.35 -9.36 7.34
CA GLU A 67 -6.06 -9.82 7.87
C GLU A 67 -4.92 -8.88 7.45
N LEU A 68 -4.90 -8.44 6.20
CA LEU A 68 -3.96 -7.42 5.73
C LEU A 68 -4.15 -6.08 6.45
N GLY A 69 -5.39 -5.61 6.61
CA GLY A 69 -5.68 -4.35 7.30
C GLY A 69 -5.17 -4.36 8.74
N LEU A 70 -5.35 -5.48 9.45
CA LEU A 70 -4.80 -5.68 10.79
C LEU A 70 -3.26 -5.72 10.77
N ALA A 71 -2.65 -6.41 9.80
CA ALA A 71 -1.20 -6.46 9.66
C ALA A 71 -0.57 -5.10 9.34
N MET A 72 -1.21 -4.31 8.47
CA MET A 72 -0.78 -2.94 8.13
C MET A 72 -0.95 -2.00 9.31
N ALA A 73 -2.05 -2.11 10.05
CA ALA A 73 -2.25 -1.34 11.28
C ALA A 73 -1.22 -1.70 12.36
N ALA A 74 -0.87 -2.98 12.50
CA ALA A 74 0.18 -3.42 13.43
C ALA A 74 1.57 -2.93 12.99
N ALA A 75 1.89 -3.00 11.69
CA ALA A 75 3.15 -2.48 11.14
C ALA A 75 3.29 -0.96 11.33
N ALA A 76 2.19 -0.21 11.19
CA ALA A 76 2.15 1.23 11.45
C ALA A 76 2.35 1.57 12.94
N GLN A 77 1.86 0.71 13.85
CA GLN A 77 2.04 0.86 15.30
C GLN A 77 3.42 0.38 15.79
N ALA A 78 4.12 -0.45 15.01
CA ALA A 78 5.42 -1.04 15.35
C ALA A 78 6.63 -0.24 14.85
N ALA A 79 6.44 0.88 14.14
CA ALA A 79 7.54 1.80 13.80
C ALA A 79 7.65 2.88 14.90
N PRO A 80 8.81 3.05 15.57
CA PRO A 80 10.13 3.17 14.94
C PRO A 80 11.30 2.38 15.60
N ALA A 81 12.33 2.13 14.78
CA ALA A 81 13.78 1.93 15.07
C ALA A 81 14.36 0.74 14.28
N ALA A 82 14.60 0.95 12.98
CA ALA A 82 15.52 0.13 12.21
C ALA A 82 16.80 0.95 11.98
N GLU A 83 17.69 0.92 12.98
CA GLU A 83 19.10 1.20 12.77
C GLU A 83 19.69 0.03 11.97
N CYS A 84 20.08 0.33 10.74
CA CYS A 84 20.76 -0.60 9.86
C CYS A 84 22.18 -0.84 10.41
N HIS A 85 22.44 -2.02 10.94
CA HIS A 85 23.80 -2.51 11.14
C HIS A 85 24.49 -2.59 9.77
N ARG A 86 25.53 -1.78 9.56
CA ARG A 86 26.58 -2.04 8.57
C ARG A 86 27.94 -1.60 9.10
N GLU A 87 28.78 -2.63 9.24
CA GLU A 87 30.23 -2.66 9.06
C GLU A 87 31.11 -2.13 10.21
N GLU A 88 32.04 -3.01 10.60
CA GLU A 88 33.13 -2.76 11.53
C GLU A 88 34.25 -1.96 10.83
N ASP A 89 34.92 -1.12 11.63
CA ASP A 89 36.31 -0.65 11.54
C ASP A 89 36.61 0.84 11.17
N ASP A 90 37.45 1.40 12.06
CA ASP A 90 38.35 2.58 12.01
C ASP A 90 37.84 4.04 12.17
N GLY A 91 38.23 4.63 13.31
CA GLY A 91 38.75 6.00 13.54
C GLY A 91 38.03 7.24 12.98
N GLY A 92 37.48 8.10 13.86
CA GLY A 92 37.25 9.52 13.53
C GLY A 92 36.29 10.27 14.48
N GLU A 93 36.64 11.52 14.79
CA GLU A 93 36.07 12.47 15.78
C GLU A 93 34.53 12.65 15.90
N PRO A 94 34.03 13.18 17.05
CA PRO A 94 32.62 13.45 17.25
C PRO A 94 32.19 14.78 16.61
N LEU A 95 31.20 14.72 15.70
CA LEU A 95 30.49 15.88 15.13
C LEU A 95 28.96 15.71 15.30
N PRO A 96 28.21 16.82 15.32
CA PRO A 96 27.16 17.03 16.31
C PRO A 96 25.82 16.40 15.95
N ALA A 97 25.06 16.14 17.02
CA ALA A 97 23.71 15.61 17.04
C ALA A 97 22.83 16.09 15.88
N ARG A 98 22.43 15.15 15.02
CA ARG A 98 21.30 15.32 14.12
C ARG A 98 20.07 15.59 14.98
N GLN A 99 19.61 16.83 14.94
CA GLN A 99 18.37 17.27 15.58
C GLN A 99 17.23 16.42 15.00
N SER A 100 16.73 15.50 15.82
CA SER A 100 15.50 14.77 15.56
C SER A 100 14.34 15.74 15.77
N LEU A 101 13.93 16.44 14.70
CA LEU A 101 12.66 17.16 14.70
C LEU A 101 11.53 16.20 14.29
N ALA A 102 10.97 15.58 15.32
CA ALA A 102 9.56 15.25 15.59
C ALA A 102 8.67 14.57 14.51
N PRO A 103 7.95 13.48 14.87
CA PRO A 103 6.89 12.86 14.06
C PRO A 103 5.58 13.66 13.95
N ALA A 104 5.46 14.80 14.66
CA ALA A 104 4.22 15.58 14.76
C ALA A 104 3.78 16.25 13.44
N SER A 105 4.71 16.50 12.51
CA SER A 105 4.39 17.09 11.21
C SER A 105 3.75 16.10 10.24
N ALA A 106 4.13 14.81 10.32
CA ALA A 106 3.55 13.75 9.51
C ALA A 106 2.10 13.45 9.93
N THR A 107 1.82 13.42 11.24
CA THR A 107 0.45 13.26 11.76
C THR A 107 -0.42 14.45 11.39
N GLY A 108 0.06 15.69 11.52
CA GLY A 108 -0.70 16.88 11.11
C GLY A 108 -1.03 16.91 9.62
N HIS A 109 -0.11 16.45 8.76
CA HIS A 109 -0.39 16.32 7.32
C HIS A 109 -1.47 15.27 7.03
N LEU A 110 -1.46 14.13 7.72
CA LEU A 110 -2.49 13.10 7.57
C LEU A 110 -3.86 13.58 8.07
N GLU A 111 -3.91 14.25 9.22
CA GLU A 111 -5.14 14.84 9.77
C GLU A 111 -5.75 15.87 8.80
N SER A 112 -4.92 16.74 8.21
CA SER A 112 -5.38 17.69 7.19
C SER A 112 -5.98 16.97 5.98
N ARG A 113 -5.31 15.92 5.48
CA ARG A 113 -5.80 15.14 4.33
C ARG A 113 -7.12 14.42 4.64
N ILE A 114 -7.29 13.90 5.85
CA ILE A 114 -8.56 13.28 6.28
C ILE A 114 -9.67 14.34 6.28
N ALA A 115 -9.42 15.52 6.87
CA ALA A 115 -10.41 16.60 6.90
C ALA A 115 -10.77 17.14 5.50
N ASP A 116 -9.82 17.15 4.55
CA ASP A 116 -10.07 17.48 3.15
C ASP A 116 -10.97 16.44 2.48
N LEU A 117 -10.65 15.15 2.64
CA LEU A 117 -11.42 14.05 2.04
C LEU A 117 -12.85 13.97 2.61
N GLU A 118 -13.02 14.16 3.92
CA GLU A 118 -14.35 14.16 4.55
C GLU A 118 -15.24 15.28 3.99
N ARG A 119 -14.68 16.47 3.75
CA ARG A 119 -15.39 17.57 3.09
C ARG A 119 -15.79 17.21 1.66
N GLU A 120 -14.89 16.59 0.91
CA GLU A 120 -15.15 16.22 -0.48
C GLU A 120 -16.24 15.14 -0.58
N VAL A 121 -16.20 14.13 0.30
CA VAL A 121 -17.26 13.10 0.40
C VAL A 121 -18.60 13.72 0.76
N ALA A 122 -18.65 14.64 1.72
CA ALA A 122 -19.89 15.34 2.08
C ALA A 122 -20.46 16.13 0.90
N ALA A 123 -19.61 16.83 0.14
CA ALA A 123 -20.01 17.58 -1.05
C ALA A 123 -20.54 16.66 -2.16
N LEU A 124 -19.88 15.52 -2.39
CA LEU A 124 -20.31 14.52 -3.37
C LEU A 124 -21.65 13.90 -2.99
N HIS A 125 -21.85 13.54 -1.72
CA HIS A 125 -23.14 13.04 -1.23
C HIS A 125 -24.26 14.07 -1.39
N ALA A 126 -24.02 15.34 -1.08
CA ALA A 126 -25.01 16.40 -1.28
C ALA A 126 -25.37 16.55 -2.77
N ARG A 127 -24.38 16.45 -3.66
CA ARG A 127 -24.59 16.53 -5.11
C ARG A 127 -25.36 15.33 -5.66
N LEU A 128 -25.06 14.12 -5.18
CA LEU A 128 -25.80 12.91 -5.55
C LEU A 128 -27.26 13.03 -5.12
N LYS A 129 -27.51 13.43 -3.86
CA LYS A 129 -28.87 13.64 -3.36
C LYS A 129 -29.65 14.66 -4.20
N ALA A 130 -29.03 15.80 -4.55
CA ALA A 130 -29.67 16.81 -5.38
C ALA A 130 -29.99 16.30 -6.80
N LEU A 131 -29.17 15.40 -7.36
CA LEU A 131 -29.44 14.75 -8.64
C LEU A 131 -30.55 13.71 -8.54
N GLU A 132 -30.57 12.91 -7.47
CA GLU A 132 -31.64 11.97 -7.18
C GLU A 132 -32.99 12.69 -7.03
N ASP A 133 -33.03 13.79 -6.28
CA ASP A 133 -34.22 14.62 -6.10
C ASP A 133 -34.68 15.32 -7.40
N ALA A 134 -33.79 15.51 -8.38
CA ALA A 134 -34.12 16.13 -9.67
C ALA A 134 -34.54 15.12 -10.75
N LEU A 135 -34.23 13.83 -10.55
CA LEU A 135 -34.53 12.74 -11.49
C LEU A 135 -35.68 11.85 -11.02
N GLY A 136 -36.05 11.90 -9.73
CA GLY A 136 -37.26 11.29 -9.16
C GLY A 136 -38.46 12.22 -9.20
#